data_AF-A0A953VN90-F1
#
_entry.id   AF-A0A953VN90-F1
#
_cell.length_a   1.000
_cell.length_b   1.000
_cell.length_c   1.000
_cell.angle_alpha   90.00
_cell.angle_beta   90.00
_cell.angle_gamma   90.00
#
_symmetry.space_group_name_H-M   'P 1'
#
loop_
_entity.id
_entity.type
_entity.pdbx_description
1 polymer ?
#
loop_
_entity_poly.entity_id
_entity_poly.type
_entity_poly.pdbx_seq_one_letter_code
_entity_poly.pdbx_strand_id
1 'polypeptide(L)'
;MEYAGVIVAAIAAYAFGAVWYMLLGKQWMAAAGISPDSINRSNPTPYILSFVAVLLVAGMMRHAFTQAGIGTAGTGLIAGFGLGAFIAAPWTITNYAYAGRPPSLMLIDGVYTVVGCSIIGLVLTLF
;
A
#
# COMPACT_ATOMS: atom_id res chain seq x y z
N MET A 1 -10.78 -8.99 19.10
CA MET A 1 -10.63 -9.74 17.84
C MET A 1 -10.81 -8.82 16.64
N GLU A 2 -11.93 -8.10 16.57
CA GLU A 2 -12.28 -7.22 15.43
C GLU A 2 -11.29 -6.10 15.06
N TYR A 3 -10.71 -5.40 16.05
CA TYR A 3 -9.75 -4.31 15.79
C TYR A 3 -8.29 -4.78 15.65
N ALA A 4 -7.96 -5.91 16.27
CA ALA A 4 -6.62 -6.51 16.16
C ALA A 4 -6.32 -6.88 14.70
N GLY A 5 -7.34 -7.30 13.96
CA GLY A 5 -7.23 -7.60 12.54
C GLY A 5 -6.75 -6.44 11.67
N VAL A 6 -7.15 -5.22 12.00
CA VAL A 6 -6.70 -4.00 11.29
C VAL A 6 -5.19 -3.83 11.43
N ILE A 7 -4.68 -4.03 12.65
CA ILE A 7 -3.26 -3.89 12.96
C ILE A 7 -2.47 -5.00 12.25
N VAL A 8 -2.95 -6.24 12.26
CA VAL A 8 -2.30 -7.37 11.58
C VAL A 8 -2.26 -7.14 10.06
N ALA A 9 -3.37 -6.70 9.45
CA ALA A 9 -3.43 -6.37 8.03
C ALA A 9 -2.49 -5.22 7.65
N ALA A 10 -2.42 -4.17 8.49
CA ALA A 10 -1.51 -3.06 8.30
C ALA A 10 -0.05 -3.50 8.38
N ILE A 11 0.32 -4.33 9.37
CA ILE A 11 1.68 -4.88 9.49
C ILE A 11 2.03 -5.74 8.28
N ALA A 12 1.12 -6.58 7.80
CA ALA A 12 1.35 -7.44 6.63
C ALA A 12 1.64 -6.60 5.36
N ALA A 13 0.83 -5.57 5.11
CA ALA A 13 1.04 -4.69 3.96
C ALA A 13 2.28 -3.79 4.11
N TYR A 14 2.59 -3.36 5.32
CA TYR A 14 3.81 -2.60 5.61
C TYR A 14 5.08 -3.43 5.39
N ALA A 15 5.09 -4.68 5.88
CA ALA A 15 6.17 -5.63 5.65
C ALA A 15 6.32 -5.95 4.16
N PHE A 16 5.21 -6.13 3.44
CA PHE A 16 5.24 -6.25 1.98
C PHE A 16 5.89 -5.02 1.33
N GLY A 17 5.54 -3.80 1.75
CA GLY A 17 6.17 -2.58 1.23
C GLY A 17 7.68 -2.56 1.44
N ALA A 18 8.15 -2.94 2.63
CA ALA A 18 9.59 -3.07 2.88
C ALA A 18 10.25 -4.05 1.90
N VAL A 19 9.67 -5.23 1.70
CA VAL A 19 10.20 -6.23 0.74
C VAL A 19 10.15 -5.70 -0.70
N TRP A 20 9.04 -5.08 -1.11
CA TRP A 20 8.85 -4.53 -2.45
C TRP A 20 9.92 -3.50 -2.80
N TYR A 21 10.13 -2.52 -1.92
CA TYR A 21 11.12 -1.46 -2.12
C TYR A 21 12.56 -1.92 -1.85
N MET A 22 12.78 -3.02 -1.12
CA MET A 22 14.09 -3.67 -1.07
C MET A 22 14.44 -4.34 -2.41
N LEU A 23 13.49 -5.05 -3.02
CA LEU A 23 13.69 -5.76 -4.29
C LEU A 23 13.83 -4.80 -5.49
N LEU A 24 13.01 -3.77 -5.54
CA LEU A 24 12.98 -2.79 -6.63
C LEU A 24 13.72 -1.48 -6.30
N GLY A 25 14.46 -1.43 -5.20
CA GLY A 25 15.01 -0.19 -4.65
C GLY A 25 15.89 0.58 -5.64
N LYS A 26 16.70 -0.11 -6.45
CA LYS A 26 17.55 0.55 -7.46
C LYS A 26 16.71 1.22 -8.55
N GLN A 27 15.72 0.49 -9.07
CA GLN A 27 14.82 0.97 -10.12
C GLN A 27 13.94 2.10 -9.61
N TRP A 28 13.42 1.97 -8.38
CA TRP A 28 12.63 3.00 -7.72
C TRP A 28 13.44 4.26 -7.47
N MET A 29 14.65 4.16 -6.89
CA MET A 29 15.52 5.32 -6.65
C MET A 29 15.85 6.06 -7.95
N ALA A 30 16.20 5.32 -9.02
CA ALA A 30 16.46 5.90 -10.32
C ALA A 30 15.24 6.62 -10.90
N ALA A 31 14.04 6.03 -10.80
CA ALA A 31 12.80 6.64 -11.27
C ALA A 31 12.34 7.83 -10.41
N ALA A 32 12.59 7.78 -9.10
CA ALA A 32 12.26 8.85 -8.16
C ALA A 32 13.25 10.02 -8.23
N GLY A 33 14.42 9.83 -8.86
CA GLY A 33 15.51 10.80 -8.88
C GLY A 33 16.20 10.96 -7.52
N ILE A 34 16.20 9.90 -6.70
CA ILE A 34 16.76 9.90 -5.36
C ILE A 34 18.16 9.27 -5.40
N SER A 35 19.17 9.99 -4.92
CA SER A 35 20.50 9.43 -4.72
C SER A 35 20.53 8.57 -3.45
N PRO A 36 21.18 7.40 -3.44
CA PRO A 36 21.37 6.61 -2.22
C PRO A 36 22.00 7.42 -1.07
N ASP A 37 22.90 8.35 -1.42
CA ASP A 37 23.64 9.18 -0.45
C ASP A 37 22.77 10.28 0.15
N SER A 38 21.67 10.66 -0.51
CA SER A 38 20.74 11.67 0.02
C SER A 38 19.72 11.08 0.99
N ILE A 39 19.71 9.75 1.20
CA ILE A 39 18.76 9.10 2.11
C ILE A 39 19.25 9.25 3.55
N ASN A 40 18.54 10.06 4.32
CA ASN A 40 18.74 10.14 5.76
C ASN A 40 18.10 8.93 6.47
N ARG A 41 18.89 7.89 6.69
CA ARG A 41 18.45 6.65 7.35
C ARG A 41 18.10 6.82 8.83
N SER A 42 18.56 7.90 9.48
CA SER A 42 18.22 8.18 10.88
C SER A 42 16.92 8.95 11.04
N ASN A 43 16.28 9.38 9.95
CA ASN A 43 14.98 10.05 10.00
C ASN A 43 13.85 9.00 10.07
N PRO A 44 13.18 8.81 11.22
CA PRO A 44 12.11 7.82 11.33
C PRO A 44 10.80 8.28 10.67
N THR A 45 10.70 9.56 10.30
CA THR A 45 9.45 10.19 9.86
C THR A 45 8.75 9.46 8.70
N PRO A 46 9.44 9.09 7.58
CA PRO A 46 8.78 8.40 6.47
C PRO A 46 8.20 7.04 6.88
N TYR A 47 8.87 6.31 7.77
CA TYR A 47 8.44 5.01 8.27
C TYR A 47 7.19 5.13 9.15
N ILE A 48 7.18 6.12 10.05
CA ILE A 48 6.02 6.38 10.92
C ILE A 48 4.82 6.82 10.06
N LEU A 49 5.01 7.78 9.15
CA LEU A 49 3.93 8.29 8.31
C LEU A 49 3.34 7.19 7.41
N SER A 50 4.19 6.37 6.79
CA SER A 50 3.71 5.28 5.94
C SER A 50 3.00 4.19 6.74
N PHE A 51 3.47 3.83 7.93
CA PHE A 51 2.77 2.89 8.80
C PHE A 51 1.40 3.42 9.24
N VAL A 52 1.32 4.68 9.66
CA VAL A 52 0.04 5.32 10.02
C VAL A 52 -0.91 5.37 8.82
N ALA A 53 -0.41 5.73 7.64
CA ALA A 53 -1.23 5.76 6.42
C ALA A 53 -1.78 4.38 6.07
N VAL A 54 -0.96 3.33 6.13
CA VAL A 54 -1.42 1.95 5.82
C VAL A 54 -2.40 1.45 6.88
N LEU A 55 -2.23 1.84 8.14
CA LEU A 55 -3.16 1.50 9.23
C LEU A 55 -4.53 2.15 9.01
N LEU A 56 -4.57 3.42 8.57
CA LEU A 56 -5.81 4.11 8.21
C LEU A 56 -6.51 3.44 7.01
N VAL A 57 -5.75 3.06 5.98
CA VAL A 57 -6.28 2.30 4.84
C VAL A 57 -6.89 0.98 5.31
N ALA A 58 -6.19 0.20 6.14
CA ALA A 58 -6.70 -1.04 6.68
C ALA A 58 -7.97 -0.84 7.53
N GLY A 59 -8.03 0.22 8.33
CA GLY A 59 -9.20 0.56 9.13
C GLY A 59 -10.42 0.89 8.26
N MET A 60 -10.23 1.71 7.22
CA MET A 60 -11.30 2.09 6.30
C MET A 60 -11.76 0.90 5.46
N MET A 61 -10.83 0.06 4.99
CA MET A 61 -11.16 -1.17 4.28
C MET A 61 -11.99 -2.12 5.14
N ARG A 62 -11.61 -2.31 6.41
CA ARG A 62 -12.43 -3.10 7.35
C ARG A 62 -13.85 -2.54 7.44
N HIS A 63 -14.00 -1.23 7.68
CA HIS A 63 -15.30 -0.60 7.77
C HIS A 63 -16.13 -0.85 6.50
N ALA A 64 -15.56 -0.61 5.32
CA ALA A 64 -16.22 -0.84 4.04
C ALA A 64 -16.60 -2.32 3.84
N PHE A 65 -15.73 -3.26 4.19
CA PHE A 65 -15.96 -4.69 4.02
C PHE A 65 -17.09 -5.18 4.93
N THR A 66 -17.14 -4.72 6.18
CA THR A 66 -18.25 -5.02 7.09
C THR A 66 -19.57 -4.50 6.56
N GLN A 67 -19.62 -3.27 6.04
CA GLN A 67 -20.84 -2.71 5.45
C GLN A 67 -21.28 -3.42 4.17
N ALA A 68 -20.31 -3.90 3.37
CA ALA A 68 -20.56 -4.60 2.11
C ALA A 68 -20.79 -6.12 2.29
N GLY A 69 -20.73 -6.65 3.51
CA GLY A 69 -20.87 -8.09 3.77
C GLY A 69 -19.71 -8.95 3.24
N ILE A 70 -18.52 -8.36 3.07
CA ILE A 70 -17.31 -9.04 2.60
C ILE A 70 -16.64 -9.73 3.80
N GLY A 71 -16.67 -11.06 3.82
CA GLY A 71 -16.18 -11.84 4.97
C GLY A 71 -15.37 -13.09 4.64
N THR A 72 -15.08 -13.34 3.35
CA THR A 72 -14.27 -14.50 2.95
C THR A 72 -12.94 -14.07 2.35
N ALA A 73 -11.88 -14.85 2.56
CA ALA A 73 -10.54 -14.59 2.02
C ALA A 73 -10.54 -14.22 0.52
N GLY A 74 -11.31 -14.95 -0.29
CA GLY A 74 -11.42 -14.69 -1.73
C GLY A 74 -12.10 -13.36 -2.06
N THR A 75 -13.21 -13.05 -1.39
CA THR A 75 -13.92 -11.78 -1.60
C THR A 75 -13.14 -10.59 -1.06
N GLY A 76 -12.45 -10.74 0.07
CA GLY A 76 -11.57 -9.74 0.64
C GLY A 76 -10.37 -9.43 -0.27
N LEU A 77 -9.73 -10.45 -0.83
CA LEU A 77 -8.65 -10.30 -1.80
C LEU A 77 -9.10 -9.51 -3.04
N ILE A 78 -10.23 -9.91 -3.65
CA ILE A 78 -10.77 -9.26 -4.85
C ILE A 78 -11.18 -7.82 -4.56
N ALA A 79 -11.84 -7.57 -3.43
CA ALA A 79 -12.24 -6.22 -3.04
C ALA A 79 -11.02 -5.34 -2.74
N GLY A 80 -10.01 -5.87 -2.06
CA GLY A 80 -8.74 -5.18 -1.82
C GLY A 80 -8.01 -4.85 -3.12
N PHE A 81 -7.94 -5.81 -4.04
CA PHE A 81 -7.44 -5.59 -5.40
C PHE A 81 -8.22 -4.49 -6.10
N GLY A 82 -9.55 -4.50 -6.02
CA GLY A 82 -10.41 -3.50 -6.66
C GLY A 82 -10.14 -2.09 -6.14
N LEU A 83 -10.06 -1.92 -4.82
CA LEU A 83 -9.72 -0.64 -4.19
C LEU A 83 -8.32 -0.17 -4.57
N GLY A 84 -7.36 -1.08 -4.60
CA GLY A 84 -6.00 -0.78 -5.02
C GLY A 84 -5.91 -0.37 -6.50
N ALA A 85 -6.43 -1.20 -7.40
CA ALA A 85 -6.31 -1.05 -8.85
C ALA A 85 -7.18 0.06 -9.45
N PHE A 86 -8.37 0.29 -8.88
CA PHE A 86 -9.35 1.22 -9.46
C PHE A 86 -9.60 2.47 -8.62
N ILE A 87 -8.98 2.60 -7.43
CA ILE A 87 -9.02 3.82 -6.63
C ILE A 87 -7.61 4.32 -6.31
N ALA A 88 -6.83 3.57 -5.55
CA ALA A 88 -5.54 4.03 -5.04
C ALA A 88 -4.50 4.29 -6.15
N ALA A 89 -4.34 3.34 -7.07
CA ALA A 89 -3.39 3.45 -8.17
C ALA A 89 -3.76 4.61 -9.14
N PRO A 90 -5.02 4.79 -9.58
CA PRO A 90 -5.40 5.95 -10.40
C PRO A 90 -5.08 7.29 -9.76
N TRP A 91 -5.43 7.50 -8.48
CA TRP A 91 -5.08 8.73 -7.77
C TRP A 91 -3.57 8.97 -7.70
N THR A 92 -2.79 7.91 -7.44
CA THR A 92 -1.32 7.97 -7.42
C THR A 92 -0.77 8.37 -8.80
N ILE A 93 -1.25 7.72 -9.86
CA ILE A 93 -0.86 7.98 -11.25
C ILE A 93 -1.20 9.43 -11.63
N THR A 94 -2.40 9.92 -11.31
CA THR A 94 -2.81 11.30 -11.58
C THR A 94 -1.88 12.29 -10.91
N ASN A 95 -1.62 12.13 -9.60
CA ASN A 95 -0.72 13.02 -8.86
C ASN A 95 0.70 13.01 -9.42
N TYR A 96 1.20 11.83 -9.81
CA TYR A 96 2.53 11.67 -10.39
C TYR A 96 2.63 12.26 -11.80
N ALA A 97 1.59 12.12 -12.62
CA ALA A 97 1.53 12.70 -13.95
C ALA A 97 1.61 14.22 -13.91
N TYR A 98 0.82 14.87 -13.03
CA TYR A 98 0.89 16.32 -12.84
C TYR A 98 2.23 16.77 -12.22
N ALA A 99 2.84 15.94 -11.38
CA ALA A 99 4.17 16.20 -10.83
C ALA A 99 5.32 15.89 -11.81
N GLY A 100 5.04 15.53 -13.07
CA GLY A 100 6.05 15.24 -14.07
C GLY A 100 6.92 14.02 -13.75
N ARG A 101 6.43 13.09 -12.93
CA ARG A 101 7.17 11.86 -12.58
C ARG A 101 7.17 10.88 -13.75
N PRO A 102 8.21 10.04 -13.90
CA PRO A 102 8.29 9.13 -15.04
C PRO A 102 7.27 7.99 -14.93
N PRO A 103 6.78 7.42 -16.05
CA PRO A 103 5.84 6.30 -16.05
C PRO A 103 6.35 5.06 -15.29
N SER A 104 7.66 4.85 -15.23
CA SER A 104 8.26 3.77 -14.46
C SER A 104 7.99 3.91 -12.96
N LEU A 105 8.01 5.13 -12.41
CA LEU A 105 7.68 5.37 -11.01
C LEU A 105 6.18 5.14 -10.76
N MET A 106 5.33 5.59 -11.70
CA MET A 106 3.88 5.35 -11.65
C MET A 106 3.56 3.85 -11.62
N LEU A 107 4.28 3.05 -12.41
CA LEU A 107 4.08 1.60 -12.43
C LEU A 107 4.54 0.94 -11.13
N ILE A 108 5.73 1.28 -10.62
CA ILE A 108 6.28 0.70 -9.39
C ILE A 108 5.36 1.00 -8.20
N ASP A 109 4.99 2.27 -8.01
CA ASP A 109 4.19 2.70 -6.87
C ASP A 109 2.71 2.34 -7.08
N GLY A 110 2.22 2.36 -8.32
CA GLY A 110 0.88 1.88 -8.66
C GLY A 110 0.70 0.41 -8.30
N VAL A 111 1.57 -0.47 -8.79
CA VAL A 111 1.51 -1.91 -8.45
C VAL A 111 1.67 -2.14 -6.95
N TYR A 112 2.56 -1.40 -6.29
CA TYR A 112 2.68 -1.43 -4.83
C TYR A 112 1.34 -1.16 -4.13
N THR A 113 0.61 -0.10 -4.53
CA THR A 113 -0.71 0.20 -3.93
C THR A 113 -1.74 -0.90 -4.19
N VAL A 114 -1.75 -1.49 -5.41
CA VAL A 114 -2.66 -2.59 -5.73
C VAL A 114 -2.42 -3.81 -4.85
N VAL A 115 -1.17 -4.25 -4.78
CA VAL A 115 -0.80 -5.45 -4.02
C VAL A 115 -0.94 -5.20 -2.51
N GLY A 116 -0.57 -4.01 -2.03
CA GLY A 116 -0.76 -3.62 -0.64
C GLY A 116 -2.24 -3.70 -0.21
N CYS A 117 -3.16 -3.11 -0.99
CA CYS A 117 -4.59 -3.21 -0.70
C CYS A 117 -5.11 -4.66 -0.81
N SER A 118 -4.60 -5.44 -1.78
CA SER A 118 -4.95 -6.86 -1.93
C SER A 118 -4.58 -7.67 -0.68
N ILE A 119 -3.37 -7.45 -0.13
CA ILE A 119 -2.89 -8.08 1.10
C ILE A 119 -3.75 -7.67 2.29
N ILE A 120 -4.07 -6.37 2.43
CA ILE A 120 -4.94 -5.90 3.51
C ILE A 120 -6.29 -6.61 3.43
N GLY A 121 -6.91 -6.63 2.26
CA GLY A 121 -8.23 -7.21 2.07
C GLY A 121 -8.26 -8.73 2.35
N LEU A 122 -7.22 -9.44 1.92
CA LEU A 122 -7.04 -10.85 2.25
C LEU A 122 -6.94 -11.03 3.77
N VAL A 123 -5.99 -10.35 4.42
CA VAL A 123 -5.70 -10.55 5.85
C VAL A 123 -6.90 -10.17 6.73
N LEU A 124 -7.61 -9.10 6.41
CA LEU A 124 -8.82 -8.68 7.15
C LEU A 124 -9.95 -9.73 7.15
N THR A 125 -9.92 -10.68 6.21
CA THR A 125 -10.98 -11.69 6.02
C THR A 125 -10.53 -13.11 6.36
N LEU A 126 -9.42 -13.23 7.11
CA LEU A 126 -8.89 -14.52 7.60
C LEU A 126 -9.39 -14.92 9.00
N PHE A 127 -10.07 -14.03 9.74
CA PHE A 127 -10.50 -14.24 11.12
C PHE A 127 -11.85 -13.58 11.43
#